data_AF-A0A7C7PGA4-F1
#
_entry.id   AF-A0A7C7PGA4-F1
#
_cell.length_a   1.000
_cell.length_b   1.000
_cell.length_c   1.000
_cell.angle_alpha   90.00
_cell.angle_beta   90.00
_cell.angle_gamma   90.00
#
_symmetry.space_group_name_H-M   'P 1'
#
loop_
_entity.id
_entity.type
_entity.pdbx_description
1 polymer ?
#
loop_
_entity_poly.entity_id
_entity_poly.type
_entity_poly.pdbx_seq_one_letter_code
_entity_poly.pdbx_strand_id
1 'polypeptide(L)'
;MLYMQRALEVSVQAIGLSNPNPPVGAVLVRNNEIIAEGFTGAPGSPHAEASAISKAGGLANGSSLYVTLEPCSHFGRTAPCVQTIISAGIKKVHASLVDPDPRVNGSGIEILRESGVEVVVGEMSDKAQKTMEPHVKLMKTGLPLVTVKFATSLDGKIATVSGESQWITGEEARGVAHSMRSVSDSIMVGIGTVLTDNPRLTARNNQSPDARQPIRIIVDSNSRTPTDSAMFSEAGQTLIATLKTAEEADWPINVTNLRIREDVGKVDLTDLLEHLG
;
A
#
# COMPACT_ATOMS: atom_id res chain seq x y z
N MET A 1 -1.68 21.20 -20.67
CA MET A 1 -1.93 20.24 -19.58
C MET A 1 -0.63 20.09 -18.80
N LEU A 2 -0.64 20.07 -17.47
CA LEU A 2 0.58 19.88 -16.68
C LEU A 2 0.91 18.38 -16.64
N TYR A 3 2.00 17.93 -17.26
CA TYR A 3 2.30 16.49 -17.42
C TYR A 3 2.47 15.75 -16.08
N MET A 4 3.01 16.43 -15.05
CA MET A 4 3.10 15.86 -13.71
C MET A 4 1.72 15.60 -13.09
N GLN A 5 0.73 16.47 -13.36
CA GLN A 5 -0.64 16.22 -12.92
C GLN A 5 -1.19 14.94 -13.56
N ARG A 6 -0.88 14.73 -14.84
CA ARG A 6 -1.27 13.50 -15.53
C ARG A 6 -0.57 12.27 -14.95
N ALA A 7 0.72 12.36 -14.59
CA ALA A 7 1.42 11.28 -13.92
C ALA A 7 0.78 10.91 -12.57
N LEU A 8 0.32 11.90 -11.79
CA LEU A 8 -0.43 11.68 -10.54
C LEU A 8 -1.80 11.03 -10.78
N GLU A 9 -2.52 11.41 -11.84
CA GLU A 9 -3.79 10.76 -12.20
C GLU A 9 -3.58 9.30 -12.59
N VAL A 10 -2.51 9.02 -13.35
CA VAL A 10 -2.15 7.65 -13.76
C VAL A 10 -1.75 6.81 -12.55
N SER A 11 -1.08 7.40 -11.56
CA SER A 11 -0.61 6.69 -10.36
C SER A 11 -1.75 6.14 -9.48
N VAL A 12 -2.96 6.72 -9.54
CA VAL A 12 -4.14 6.24 -8.79
C VAL A 12 -4.47 4.78 -9.12
N GLN A 13 -4.17 4.32 -10.34
CA GLN A 13 -4.40 2.93 -10.77
C GLN A 13 -3.55 1.91 -10.00
N ALA A 14 -2.44 2.34 -9.40
CA ALA A 14 -1.55 1.48 -8.62
C ALA A 14 -1.99 1.36 -7.13
N ILE A 15 -2.89 2.23 -6.65
CA ILE A 15 -3.31 2.23 -5.24
C ILE A 15 -4.01 0.91 -4.89
N GLY A 16 -3.51 0.22 -3.85
CA GLY A 16 -4.03 -1.08 -3.41
C GLY A 16 -3.58 -2.27 -4.28
N LEU A 17 -3.07 -2.00 -5.49
CA LEU A 17 -2.54 -2.98 -6.42
C LEU A 17 -1.04 -3.22 -6.21
N SER A 18 -0.25 -2.15 -6.10
CA SER A 18 1.21 -2.21 -6.11
C SER A 18 1.83 -2.58 -4.77
N ASN A 19 1.04 -2.56 -3.68
CA ASN A 19 1.55 -2.75 -2.33
C ASN A 19 2.36 -4.05 -2.20
N PRO A 20 3.52 -4.04 -1.51
CA PRO A 20 4.04 -2.95 -0.67
C PRO A 20 4.78 -1.84 -1.44
N ASN A 21 4.89 -1.91 -2.76
CA ASN A 21 5.55 -0.86 -3.55
C ASN A 21 4.68 0.41 -3.61
N PRO A 22 5.29 1.61 -3.66
CA PRO A 22 4.54 2.86 -3.77
C PRO A 22 3.73 2.93 -5.07
N PRO A 23 2.55 3.58 -5.06
CA PRO A 23 1.70 3.73 -6.24
C PRO A 23 2.25 4.85 -7.14
N VAL A 24 3.29 4.52 -7.92
CA VAL A 24 3.98 5.47 -8.81
C VAL A 24 3.28 5.54 -10.17
N GLY A 25 3.22 6.73 -10.74
CA GLY A 25 2.79 6.99 -12.12
C GLY A 25 3.90 7.66 -12.93
N ALA A 26 3.91 7.40 -14.23
CA ALA A 26 4.92 7.87 -15.17
C ALA A 26 4.27 8.27 -16.50
N VAL A 27 4.72 9.38 -17.08
CA VAL A 27 4.27 9.91 -18.38
C VAL A 27 5.50 10.27 -19.21
N LEU A 28 5.60 9.73 -20.41
CA LEU A 28 6.63 10.10 -21.38
C LEU A 28 6.07 11.13 -22.36
N VAL A 29 6.84 12.18 -22.60
CA VAL A 29 6.47 13.33 -23.42
C VAL A 29 7.54 13.58 -24.48
N ARG A 30 7.12 13.72 -25.73
CA ARG A 30 7.99 14.11 -26.84
C ARG A 30 7.27 15.11 -27.73
N ASN A 31 7.95 16.17 -28.14
CA ASN A 31 7.36 17.24 -28.95
C ASN A 31 6.06 17.81 -28.35
N ASN A 32 6.02 17.95 -27.01
CA ASN A 32 4.85 18.39 -26.23
C ASN A 32 3.63 17.45 -26.28
N GLU A 33 3.79 16.23 -26.79
CA GLU A 33 2.74 15.21 -26.82
C GLU A 33 3.07 14.06 -25.88
N ILE A 34 2.04 13.53 -25.20
CA ILE A 34 2.18 12.33 -24.38
C ILE A 34 2.28 11.13 -25.32
N ILE A 35 3.41 10.43 -25.28
CA ILE A 35 3.65 9.24 -26.12
C ILE A 35 3.35 7.93 -25.39
N ALA A 36 3.43 7.92 -24.06
CA ALA A 36 3.10 6.75 -23.25
C ALA A 36 2.84 7.12 -21.79
N GLU A 37 2.06 6.26 -21.13
CA GLU A 37 1.74 6.35 -19.71
C GLU A 37 1.95 4.98 -19.04
N GLY A 38 2.47 4.98 -17.83
CA GLY A 38 2.73 3.79 -17.03
C GLY A 38 2.43 4.02 -15.56
N PHE A 39 2.04 2.96 -14.87
CA PHE A 39 1.90 2.94 -13.42
C PHE A 39 2.53 1.64 -12.89
N THR A 40 2.92 1.64 -11.62
CA THR A 40 3.50 0.46 -10.96
C THR A 40 2.44 -0.64 -10.85
N GLY A 41 2.71 -1.81 -11.44
CA GLY A 41 1.81 -2.96 -11.35
C GLY A 41 1.88 -3.69 -10.00
N ALA A 42 1.17 -4.82 -9.91
CA ALA A 42 1.25 -5.71 -8.75
C ALA A 42 2.69 -6.17 -8.48
N PRO A 43 3.05 -6.57 -7.25
CA PRO A 43 4.40 -7.02 -6.92
C PRO A 43 4.97 -8.04 -7.90
N GLY A 44 6.16 -7.77 -8.44
CA GLY A 44 6.79 -8.57 -9.50
C GLY A 44 6.51 -8.09 -10.93
N SER A 45 5.54 -7.20 -11.11
CA SER A 45 5.31 -6.48 -12.36
C SER A 45 6.27 -5.30 -12.53
N PRO A 46 6.43 -4.76 -13.76
CA PRO A 46 7.24 -3.57 -14.00
C PRO A 46 6.79 -2.34 -13.20
N HIS A 47 7.75 -1.50 -12.82
CA HIS A 47 7.50 -0.17 -12.27
C HIS A 47 6.93 0.78 -13.33
N ALA A 48 6.40 1.93 -12.90
CA ALA A 48 5.76 2.91 -13.76
C ALA A 48 6.63 3.35 -14.94
N GLU A 49 7.91 3.63 -14.70
CA GLU A 49 8.88 4.10 -15.70
C GLU A 49 9.13 3.02 -16.74
N ALA A 50 9.40 1.78 -16.30
CA ALA A 50 9.61 0.65 -17.20
C ALA A 50 8.36 0.34 -18.03
N SER A 51 7.17 0.45 -17.42
CA SER A 51 5.87 0.29 -18.10
C SER A 51 5.67 1.36 -19.19
N ALA A 52 5.93 2.63 -18.87
CA ALA A 52 5.82 3.73 -19.83
C ALA A 52 6.86 3.59 -20.97
N ILE A 53 8.12 3.28 -20.65
CA ILE A 53 9.21 3.10 -21.62
C ILE A 53 8.90 1.94 -22.56
N SER A 54 8.44 0.80 -22.02
CA SER A 54 8.07 -0.37 -22.83
C SER A 54 6.95 -0.04 -23.83
N LYS A 55 5.93 0.71 -23.40
CA LYS A 55 4.83 1.14 -24.29
C LYS A 55 5.27 2.15 -25.35
N ALA A 56 6.18 3.07 -25.01
CA ALA A 56 6.72 4.05 -25.95
C ALA A 56 7.66 3.42 -27.00
N GLY A 57 8.33 2.32 -26.66
CA GLY A 57 9.33 1.69 -27.50
C GLY A 57 10.43 2.68 -27.92
N GLY A 58 10.78 2.69 -29.21
CA GLY A 58 11.80 3.59 -29.75
C GLY A 58 11.48 5.09 -29.63
N LEU A 59 10.22 5.46 -29.36
CA LEU A 59 9.83 6.87 -29.17
C LEU A 59 10.36 7.46 -27.86
N ALA A 60 10.74 6.62 -26.89
CA ALA A 60 11.31 7.06 -25.62
C ALA A 60 12.65 7.80 -25.78
N ASN A 61 13.42 7.48 -26.82
CA ASN A 61 14.70 8.14 -27.06
C ASN A 61 14.50 9.63 -27.39
N GLY A 62 15.18 10.50 -26.66
CA GLY A 62 15.07 11.95 -26.81
C GLY A 62 13.87 12.57 -26.08
N SER A 63 13.07 11.78 -25.36
CA SER A 63 11.86 12.26 -24.66
C SER A 63 12.15 12.81 -23.27
N SER A 64 11.13 13.41 -22.66
CA SER A 64 11.09 13.79 -21.24
C SER A 64 10.17 12.84 -20.46
N LEU A 65 10.61 12.39 -19.30
CA LEU A 65 9.83 11.56 -18.38
C LEU A 65 9.33 12.41 -17.20
N TYR A 66 8.04 12.32 -16.90
CA TYR A 66 7.44 12.86 -15.68
C TYR A 66 7.05 11.68 -14.80
N VAL A 67 7.58 11.62 -13.58
CA VAL A 67 7.38 10.50 -12.64
C VAL A 67 7.04 11.02 -11.25
N THR A 68 6.10 10.36 -10.57
CA THR A 68 5.58 10.85 -9.27
C THR A 68 6.51 10.59 -8.09
N LEU A 69 7.53 9.75 -8.25
CA LEU A 69 8.56 9.44 -7.24
C LEU A 69 9.92 9.37 -7.93
N GLU A 70 10.99 9.64 -7.18
CA GLU A 70 12.35 9.42 -7.64
C GLU A 70 12.55 7.99 -8.19
N PRO A 71 13.12 7.83 -9.40
CA PRO A 71 13.39 6.51 -9.95
C PRO A 71 14.37 5.71 -9.10
N CYS A 72 14.05 4.43 -8.84
CA CYS A 72 14.89 3.60 -7.98
C CYS A 72 16.29 3.35 -8.57
N SER A 73 17.29 3.40 -7.69
CA SER A 73 18.72 3.18 -7.96
C SER A 73 19.24 1.80 -7.52
N HIS A 74 18.49 1.08 -6.70
CA HIS A 74 18.88 -0.21 -6.15
C HIS A 74 18.29 -1.40 -6.92
N PHE A 75 18.98 -2.54 -6.85
CA PHE A 75 18.48 -3.80 -7.40
C PHE A 75 17.41 -4.38 -6.47
N GLY A 76 16.20 -4.53 -6.98
CA GLY A 76 15.10 -5.24 -6.33
C GLY A 76 14.83 -6.59 -7.00
N ARG A 77 13.55 -6.91 -7.20
CA ARG A 77 13.12 -8.06 -8.03
C ARG A 77 13.36 -7.82 -9.52
N THR A 78 13.43 -6.56 -9.93
CA THR A 78 13.72 -6.09 -11.29
C THR A 78 14.95 -5.19 -11.28
N ALA A 79 15.53 -4.96 -12.47
CA ALA A 79 16.62 -4.00 -12.64
C ALA A 79 16.20 -2.58 -12.21
N PRO A 80 17.15 -1.73 -11.75
CA PRO A 80 16.86 -0.35 -11.34
C PRO A 80 16.24 0.47 -12.47
N CYS A 81 15.29 1.33 -12.13
CA CYS A 81 14.61 2.21 -13.09
C CYS A 81 15.58 3.20 -13.72
N VAL A 82 16.58 3.70 -12.97
CA VAL A 82 17.62 4.60 -13.51
C VAL A 82 18.33 4.01 -14.72
N GLN A 83 18.70 2.72 -14.69
CA GLN A 83 19.36 2.08 -15.82
C GLN A 83 18.43 1.97 -17.02
N THR A 84 17.15 1.70 -16.79
CA THR A 84 16.14 1.59 -17.85
C THR A 84 15.92 2.95 -18.52
N ILE A 85 15.90 4.04 -17.74
CA ILE A 85 15.78 5.42 -18.23
C ILE A 85 16.98 5.81 -19.09
N ILE A 86 18.20 5.53 -18.61
CA ILE A 86 19.45 5.82 -19.32
C ILE A 86 19.50 5.03 -20.64
N SER A 87 19.26 3.72 -20.58
CA SER A 87 19.26 2.85 -21.77
C SER A 87 18.19 3.24 -22.79
N ALA A 88 17.06 3.79 -22.37
CA ALA A 88 16.01 4.28 -23.27
C ALA A 88 16.38 5.60 -23.98
N GLY A 89 17.47 6.27 -23.58
CA GLY A 89 17.90 7.53 -24.18
C GLY A 89 17.04 8.74 -23.81
N ILE A 90 16.33 8.67 -22.67
CA ILE A 90 15.56 9.80 -22.11
C ILE A 90 16.53 10.93 -21.75
N LYS A 91 16.17 12.18 -22.08
CA LYS A 91 17.05 13.34 -21.91
C LYS A 91 16.73 14.18 -20.69
N LYS A 92 15.47 14.12 -20.24
CA LYS A 92 15.00 14.91 -19.12
C LYS A 92 14.05 14.10 -18.25
N VAL A 93 14.20 14.20 -16.93
CA VAL A 93 13.34 13.58 -15.94
C VAL A 93 12.82 14.65 -14.99
N HIS A 94 11.50 14.69 -14.81
CA HIS A 94 10.82 15.47 -13.79
C HIS A 94 10.33 14.49 -12.73
N ALA A 95 10.89 14.57 -11.52
CA ALA A 95 10.45 13.77 -10.37
C ALA A 95 9.64 14.64 -9.40
N SER A 96 8.46 14.20 -9.01
CA SER A 96 7.62 14.97 -8.09
C SER A 96 8.17 14.99 -6.67
N LEU A 97 8.53 13.80 -6.15
CA LEU A 97 8.98 13.60 -4.78
C LEU A 97 10.33 12.87 -4.78
N VAL A 98 11.26 13.30 -3.93
CA VAL A 98 12.48 12.54 -3.59
C VAL A 98 12.06 11.35 -2.72
N ASP A 99 12.56 10.15 -3.04
CA ASP A 99 12.14 8.95 -2.34
C ASP A 99 12.67 8.97 -0.89
N PRO A 100 11.82 8.91 0.15
CA PRO A 100 12.29 8.86 1.53
C PRO A 100 12.97 7.53 1.90
N ASP A 101 12.89 6.49 1.05
CA ASP A 101 13.57 5.22 1.26
C ASP A 101 15.09 5.45 1.39
N PRO A 102 15.72 5.06 2.51
CA PRO A 102 17.15 5.24 2.73
C PRO A 102 18.05 4.59 1.67
N ARG A 103 17.53 3.62 0.92
CA ARG A 103 18.23 2.94 -0.18
C ARG A 103 18.22 3.73 -1.47
N VAL A 104 17.37 4.75 -1.60
CA VAL A 104 17.19 5.55 -2.81
C VAL A 104 17.50 7.02 -2.54
N ASN A 105 16.86 7.65 -1.55
CA ASN A 105 16.97 9.05 -1.12
C ASN A 105 18.06 9.91 -1.81
N GLY A 106 17.76 10.40 -3.03
CA GLY A 106 18.61 11.27 -3.83
C GLY A 106 19.60 10.57 -4.79
N SER A 107 19.99 9.32 -4.51
CA SER A 107 20.95 8.57 -5.32
C SER A 107 20.45 8.28 -6.73
N GLY A 108 19.14 8.09 -6.93
CA GLY A 108 18.57 7.87 -8.26
C GLY A 108 18.66 9.13 -9.13
N ILE A 109 18.39 10.28 -8.51
CA ILE A 109 18.56 11.60 -9.12
C ILE A 109 20.03 11.86 -9.48
N GLU A 110 20.97 11.52 -8.59
CA GLU A 110 22.41 11.69 -8.81
C GLU A 110 22.90 10.85 -9.99
N ILE A 111 22.59 9.55 -10.02
CA ILE A 111 22.98 8.63 -11.11
C ILE A 111 22.49 9.13 -12.47
N LEU A 112 21.25 9.63 -12.54
CA LEU A 112 20.69 10.18 -13.77
C LEU A 112 21.45 11.43 -14.24
N ARG A 113 21.78 12.35 -13.33
CA ARG A 113 22.55 13.55 -13.63
C ARG A 113 23.97 13.23 -14.11
N GLU A 114 24.65 12.31 -13.43
CA GLU A 114 25.99 11.84 -13.82
C GLU A 114 25.99 11.18 -15.20
N SER A 115 24.88 10.55 -15.57
CA SER A 115 24.67 9.95 -16.90
C SER A 115 24.24 10.94 -17.98
N GLY A 116 24.23 12.24 -17.68
CA GLY A 116 23.89 13.32 -18.61
C GLY A 116 22.39 13.54 -18.84
N VAL A 117 21.53 13.02 -17.96
CA VAL A 117 20.09 13.29 -17.98
C VAL A 117 19.81 14.55 -17.16
N GLU A 118 19.06 15.50 -17.72
CA GLU A 118 18.60 16.67 -16.96
C GLU A 118 17.52 16.25 -15.94
N VAL A 119 17.66 16.60 -14.66
CA VAL A 119 16.68 16.22 -13.63
C VAL A 119 16.12 17.42 -12.87
N VAL A 120 14.81 17.60 -12.95
CA VAL A 120 14.01 18.58 -12.19
C VAL A 120 13.24 17.86 -11.09
N VAL A 121 13.19 18.43 -9.89
CA VAL A 121 12.57 17.80 -8.72
C VAL A 121 11.61 18.77 -8.03
N GLY A 122 10.50 18.25 -7.50
CA GLY A 122 9.60 18.99 -6.61
C GLY A 122 8.29 19.47 -7.24
N GLU A 123 8.05 19.15 -8.52
CA GLU A 123 6.80 19.52 -9.18
C GLU A 123 5.61 18.80 -8.53
N MET A 124 4.66 19.55 -7.98
CA MET A 124 3.46 18.99 -7.32
C MET A 124 3.78 18.03 -6.15
N SER A 125 4.93 18.22 -5.49
CA SER A 125 5.43 17.36 -4.40
C SER A 125 4.39 17.15 -3.28
N ASP A 126 3.66 18.18 -2.87
CA ASP A 126 2.62 18.08 -1.84
C ASP A 126 1.51 17.08 -2.22
N LYS A 127 1.11 17.08 -3.50
CA LYS A 127 0.09 16.14 -4.01
C LYS A 127 0.66 14.73 -4.14
N ALA A 128 1.90 14.59 -4.62
CA ALA A 128 2.56 13.28 -4.62
C ALA A 128 2.65 12.73 -3.20
N GLN A 129 3.20 13.48 -2.25
CA GLN A 129 3.33 13.06 -0.86
C GLN A 129 2.00 12.60 -0.26
N LYS A 130 0.89 13.30 -0.54
CA LYS A 130 -0.44 12.87 -0.08
C LYS A 130 -0.90 11.55 -0.72
N THR A 131 -0.69 11.37 -2.02
CA THR A 131 -1.08 10.14 -2.74
C THR A 131 -0.32 8.91 -2.24
N MET A 132 0.94 9.06 -1.83
CA MET A 132 1.80 7.98 -1.31
C MET A 132 2.08 8.11 0.19
N GLU A 133 1.18 8.76 0.94
CA GLU A 133 1.32 8.98 2.38
C GLU A 133 1.67 7.69 3.17
N PRO A 134 1.04 6.52 2.91
CA PRO A 134 1.41 5.28 3.61
C PRO A 134 2.89 4.90 3.43
N HIS A 135 3.39 4.99 2.19
CA HIS A 135 4.78 4.67 1.88
C HIS A 135 5.74 5.69 2.49
N VAL A 136 5.44 6.99 2.37
CA VAL A 136 6.27 8.06 2.92
C VAL A 136 6.38 7.95 4.44
N LYS A 137 5.26 7.69 5.14
CA LYS A 137 5.27 7.48 6.58
C LYS A 137 6.13 6.27 6.93
N LEU A 138 5.90 5.14 6.27
CA LEU A 138 6.59 3.89 6.53
C LEU A 138 8.11 4.05 6.41
N MET A 139 8.59 4.62 5.31
CA MET A 139 10.03 4.82 5.11
C MET A 139 10.65 5.80 6.11
N LYS A 140 9.91 6.81 6.55
CA LYS A 140 10.43 7.83 7.49
C LYS A 140 10.45 7.37 8.94
N THR A 141 9.47 6.55 9.36
CA THR A 141 9.27 6.22 10.77
C THR A 141 9.41 4.74 11.09
N GLY A 142 9.48 3.87 10.07
CA GLY A 142 9.38 2.41 10.26
C GLY A 142 8.02 1.96 10.77
N LEU A 143 6.96 2.78 10.63
CA LEU A 143 5.62 2.47 11.13
C LEU A 143 4.56 2.61 10.03
N PRO A 144 3.62 1.66 9.93
CA PRO A 144 2.56 1.72 8.94
C PRO A 144 1.61 2.91 9.19
N LEU A 145 0.98 3.44 8.15
CA LEU A 145 -0.11 4.41 8.32
C LEU A 145 -1.36 3.72 8.87
N VAL A 146 -1.84 4.18 10.02
CA VAL A 146 -3.00 3.60 10.69
C VAL A 146 -4.22 4.46 10.43
N THR A 147 -5.26 3.86 9.87
CA THR A 147 -6.58 4.47 9.73
C THR A 147 -7.55 3.81 10.69
N VAL A 148 -8.10 4.58 11.63
CA VAL A 148 -9.15 4.09 12.54
C VAL A 148 -10.51 4.39 11.94
N LYS A 149 -11.33 3.35 11.73
CA LYS A 149 -12.71 3.48 11.22
C LYS A 149 -13.71 2.98 12.26
N PHE A 150 -14.72 3.79 12.54
CA PHE A 150 -15.88 3.40 13.36
C PHE A 150 -17.18 3.75 12.65
N ALA A 151 -18.29 3.18 13.12
CA ALA A 151 -19.64 3.51 12.70
C ALA A 151 -20.47 3.75 13.97
N THR A 152 -21.16 4.88 14.04
CA THR A 152 -21.89 5.28 15.25
C THR A 152 -23.29 5.75 14.92
N SER A 153 -24.20 5.59 15.88
CA SER A 153 -25.44 6.35 15.93
C SER A 153 -25.14 7.85 16.09
N LEU A 154 -26.17 8.69 15.93
CA LEU A 154 -26.04 10.14 16.08
C LEU A 154 -25.57 10.56 17.48
N ASP A 155 -25.94 9.79 18.51
CA ASP A 155 -25.53 9.98 19.91
C ASP A 155 -24.19 9.27 20.25
N GLY A 156 -23.45 8.81 19.23
CA GLY A 156 -22.08 8.32 19.38
C GLY A 156 -21.95 6.88 19.88
N LYS A 157 -22.98 6.03 19.72
CA LYS A 157 -22.96 4.63 20.17
C LYS A 157 -22.59 3.70 19.01
N ILE A 158 -21.79 2.68 19.32
CA ILE A 158 -21.36 1.64 18.36
C ILE A 158 -22.20 0.34 18.44
N ALA A 159 -23.07 0.24 19.45
CA ALA A 159 -24.04 -0.84 19.65
C ALA A 159 -25.10 -0.38 20.67
N THR A 160 -26.24 -1.07 20.73
CA THR A 160 -27.22 -0.92 21.81
C THR A 160 -26.70 -1.50 23.13
N VAL A 161 -27.43 -1.30 24.23
CA VAL A 161 -27.09 -1.90 25.53
C VAL A 161 -27.14 -3.43 25.53
N SER A 162 -27.91 -4.02 24.61
CA SER A 162 -27.99 -5.48 24.38
C SER A 162 -26.90 -5.99 23.42
N GLY A 163 -26.05 -5.10 22.88
CA GLY A 163 -24.96 -5.46 21.97
C GLY A 163 -25.34 -5.46 20.48
N GLU A 164 -26.57 -5.06 20.13
CA GLU A 164 -27.00 -5.01 18.72
C GLU A 164 -26.30 -3.85 17.99
N SER A 165 -25.54 -4.18 16.94
CA SER A 165 -24.72 -3.22 16.18
C SER A 165 -24.99 -3.25 14.67
N GLN A 166 -25.79 -4.22 14.21
CA GLN A 166 -26.07 -4.46 12.80
C GLN A 166 -27.52 -4.06 12.45
N TRP A 167 -27.77 -3.07 11.60
CA TRP A 167 -26.81 -2.13 10.98
C TRP A 167 -27.08 -0.70 11.44
N ILE A 168 -26.10 -0.10 12.11
CA ILE A 168 -26.12 1.32 12.46
C ILE A 168 -26.01 2.21 11.20
N THR A 169 -25.18 1.83 10.23
CA THR A 169 -24.98 2.58 8.97
C THR A 169 -25.56 1.86 7.76
N GLY A 170 -26.06 2.61 6.78
CA GLY A 170 -26.59 2.11 5.51
C GLY A 170 -25.55 1.44 4.60
N GLU A 171 -26.03 0.88 3.49
CA GLU A 171 -25.22 0.11 2.54
C GLU A 171 -24.10 0.92 1.88
N GLU A 172 -24.37 2.17 1.49
CA GLU A 172 -23.39 3.07 0.88
C GLU A 172 -22.16 3.27 1.79
N ALA A 173 -22.39 3.55 3.08
CA ALA A 173 -21.32 3.67 4.08
C ALA A 173 -20.53 2.36 4.27
N ARG A 174 -21.18 1.20 4.14
CA ARG A 174 -20.49 -0.10 4.17
C ARG A 174 -19.66 -0.32 2.90
N GLY A 175 -20.14 0.14 1.75
CA GLY A 175 -19.39 0.15 0.49
C GLY A 175 -18.09 0.94 0.61
N VAL A 176 -18.15 2.15 1.19
CA VAL A 176 -16.94 2.96 1.48
C VAL A 176 -15.97 2.20 2.37
N ALA A 177 -16.44 1.57 3.45
CA ALA A 177 -15.59 0.80 4.34
C ALA A 177 -14.87 -0.35 3.62
N HIS A 178 -15.54 -1.01 2.66
CA HIS A 178 -14.89 -2.02 1.85
C HIS A 178 -13.89 -1.45 0.84
N SER A 179 -14.08 -0.21 0.35
CA SER A 179 -13.10 0.44 -0.54
C SER A 179 -11.84 0.80 0.23
N MET A 180 -11.99 1.22 1.49
CA MET A 180 -10.85 1.40 2.39
C MET A 180 -10.09 0.09 2.59
N ARG A 181 -10.80 -1.03 2.75
CA ARG A 181 -10.19 -2.35 2.88
C ARG A 181 -9.42 -2.78 1.63
N SER A 182 -9.92 -2.49 0.43
CA SER A 182 -9.25 -2.90 -0.82
C SER A 182 -7.95 -2.16 -1.09
N VAL A 183 -7.76 -0.97 -0.50
CA VAL A 183 -6.52 -0.20 -0.65
C VAL A 183 -5.57 -0.33 0.54
N SER A 184 -6.01 -0.97 1.62
CA SER A 184 -5.21 -1.20 2.83
C SER A 184 -4.38 -2.47 2.71
N ASP A 185 -3.21 -2.48 3.34
CA ASP A 185 -2.39 -3.69 3.45
C ASP A 185 -2.94 -4.71 4.41
N SER A 186 -3.55 -4.21 5.49
CA SER A 186 -4.10 -5.03 6.55
C SER A 186 -5.37 -4.43 7.14
N ILE A 187 -6.15 -5.29 7.79
CA ILE A 187 -7.29 -4.92 8.63
C ILE A 187 -7.01 -5.45 10.02
N MET A 188 -7.09 -4.60 11.02
CA MET A 188 -6.88 -4.99 12.42
C MET A 188 -8.18 -4.90 13.22
N VAL A 189 -8.47 -5.93 14.01
CA VAL A 189 -9.52 -5.91 15.03
C VAL A 189 -9.04 -6.55 16.33
N GLY A 190 -9.66 -6.18 17.44
CA GLY A 190 -9.49 -6.90 18.70
C GLY A 190 -10.31 -8.19 18.70
N ILE A 191 -9.87 -9.16 19.50
CA ILE A 191 -10.58 -10.43 19.74
C ILE A 191 -12.06 -10.27 20.12
N GLY A 192 -12.45 -9.20 20.83
CA GLY A 192 -13.85 -8.95 21.18
C GLY A 192 -14.78 -8.88 19.95
N THR A 193 -14.31 -8.28 18.86
CA THR A 193 -15.04 -8.22 17.59
C THR A 193 -15.19 -9.60 16.96
N VAL A 194 -14.13 -10.43 17.01
CA VAL A 194 -14.18 -11.79 16.47
C VAL A 194 -15.20 -12.63 17.21
N LEU A 195 -15.18 -12.58 18.55
CA LEU A 195 -16.09 -13.34 19.40
C LEU A 195 -17.56 -12.90 19.26
N THR A 196 -17.79 -11.62 18.99
CA THR A 196 -19.16 -11.05 18.91
C THR A 196 -19.75 -11.22 17.51
N ASP A 197 -18.98 -10.91 16.47
CA ASP A 197 -19.50 -10.77 15.11
C ASP A 197 -19.12 -11.92 14.16
N ASN A 198 -18.17 -12.78 14.55
CA ASN A 198 -17.54 -13.79 13.69
C ASN A 198 -17.28 -13.28 12.24
N PRO A 199 -16.56 -12.16 12.07
CA PRO A 199 -16.48 -11.47 10.80
C PRO A 199 -15.55 -12.18 9.81
N ARG A 200 -15.84 -12.06 8.51
CA ARG A 200 -14.95 -12.54 7.43
C ARG A 200 -13.71 -11.65 7.21
N LEU A 201 -13.83 -10.36 7.55
CA LEU A 201 -12.79 -9.32 7.38
C LEU A 201 -12.19 -9.22 5.96
N THR A 202 -13.02 -9.36 4.92
CA THR A 202 -12.63 -9.26 3.51
C THR A 202 -12.98 -7.91 2.87
N ALA A 203 -12.29 -7.59 1.78
CA ALA A 203 -12.66 -6.54 0.82
C ALA A 203 -13.55 -7.17 -0.27
N ARG A 204 -14.82 -6.75 -0.37
CA ARG A 204 -15.85 -7.39 -1.22
C ARG A 204 -16.30 -6.54 -2.41
N ASN A 205 -15.66 -5.39 -2.61
CA ASN A 205 -16.03 -4.44 -3.66
C ASN A 205 -15.53 -4.87 -5.02
N ASN A 206 -14.47 -5.67 -5.03
CA ASN A 206 -13.88 -6.22 -6.23
C ASN A 206 -14.36 -7.66 -6.37
N GLN A 207 -15.23 -7.93 -7.35
CA GLN A 207 -15.81 -9.25 -7.58
C GLN A 207 -14.84 -10.19 -8.31
N SER A 208 -13.62 -9.74 -8.63
CA SER A 208 -12.60 -10.60 -9.20
C SER A 208 -12.18 -11.68 -8.18
N PRO A 209 -12.21 -12.97 -8.54
CA PRO A 209 -11.71 -14.06 -7.70
C PRO A 209 -10.25 -13.87 -7.29
N ASP A 210 -9.47 -13.18 -8.12
CA ASP A 210 -8.04 -12.91 -7.93
C ASP A 210 -7.76 -11.58 -7.20
N ALA A 211 -8.80 -10.91 -6.70
CA ALA A 211 -8.63 -9.66 -5.97
C ALA A 211 -7.82 -9.88 -4.69
N ARG A 212 -6.72 -9.12 -4.55
CA ARG A 212 -5.91 -9.10 -3.35
C ARG A 212 -6.78 -8.84 -2.11
N GLN A 213 -6.66 -9.72 -1.13
CA GLN A 213 -7.25 -9.51 0.20
C GLN A 213 -6.21 -8.90 1.16
N PRO A 214 -6.62 -7.96 2.02
CA PRO A 214 -5.75 -7.43 3.06
C PRO A 214 -5.40 -8.53 4.08
N ILE A 215 -4.22 -8.43 4.68
CA ILE A 215 -3.84 -9.30 5.80
C ILE A 215 -4.77 -8.99 6.97
N ARG A 216 -5.34 -10.02 7.59
CA ARG A 216 -6.21 -9.84 8.76
C ARG A 216 -5.37 -9.94 10.00
N ILE A 217 -5.45 -8.97 10.89
CA ILE A 217 -4.67 -8.92 12.12
C ILE A 217 -5.62 -8.95 13.29
N ILE A 218 -5.51 -9.98 14.13
CA ILE A 218 -6.33 -10.15 15.31
C ILE A 218 -5.46 -9.90 16.53
N VAL A 219 -5.84 -8.92 17.34
CA VAL A 219 -5.16 -8.64 18.61
C VAL A 219 -5.84 -9.45 19.71
N ASP A 220 -5.16 -10.47 20.19
CA ASP A 220 -5.69 -11.46 21.12
C ASP A 220 -4.63 -11.92 22.13
N SER A 221 -4.51 -11.19 23.23
CA SER A 221 -3.50 -11.45 24.28
C SER A 221 -3.56 -12.84 24.89
N ASN A 222 -4.73 -13.50 24.86
CA ASN A 222 -4.98 -14.75 25.57
C ASN A 222 -5.25 -15.95 24.65
N SER A 223 -5.09 -15.78 23.33
CA SER A 223 -5.36 -16.80 22.31
C SER A 223 -6.78 -17.41 22.43
N ARG A 224 -7.80 -16.55 22.52
CA ARG A 224 -9.22 -16.90 22.58
C ARG A 224 -9.89 -17.01 21.20
N THR A 225 -9.19 -16.67 20.12
CA THR A 225 -9.71 -16.72 18.75
C THR A 225 -10.18 -18.14 18.42
N PRO A 226 -11.47 -18.36 18.08
CA PRO A 226 -11.97 -19.69 17.72
C PRO A 226 -11.31 -20.19 16.43
N THR A 227 -10.85 -21.45 16.40
CA THR A 227 -10.19 -22.05 15.23
C THR A 227 -11.12 -22.25 14.03
N ASP A 228 -12.43 -22.12 14.23
CA ASP A 228 -13.50 -22.18 13.23
C ASP A 228 -14.04 -20.78 12.84
N SER A 229 -13.32 -19.70 13.19
CA SER A 229 -13.70 -18.33 12.81
C SER A 229 -13.89 -18.19 11.30
N ALA A 230 -14.98 -17.55 10.88
CA ALA A 230 -15.40 -17.45 9.48
C ALA A 230 -14.34 -16.83 8.55
N MET A 231 -13.47 -15.97 9.08
CA MET A 231 -12.34 -15.42 8.32
C MET A 231 -11.39 -16.51 7.83
N PHE A 232 -11.14 -17.58 8.57
CA PHE A 232 -10.11 -18.55 8.18
C PHE A 232 -10.48 -19.33 6.91
N SER A 233 -11.77 -19.43 6.58
CA SER A 233 -12.24 -20.04 5.33
C SER A 233 -12.13 -19.12 4.10
N GLU A 234 -11.68 -17.88 4.26
CA GLU A 234 -11.51 -16.92 3.16
C GLU A 234 -10.08 -16.88 2.66
N ALA A 235 -9.94 -16.51 1.38
CA ALA A 235 -8.65 -16.18 0.77
C ALA A 235 -7.92 -15.06 1.55
N GLY A 236 -6.59 -15.13 1.54
CA GLY A 236 -5.72 -14.20 2.26
C GLY A 236 -5.20 -14.76 3.58
N GLN A 237 -4.21 -14.07 4.15
CA GLN A 237 -3.53 -14.48 5.38
C GLN A 237 -4.21 -13.87 6.61
N THR A 238 -4.09 -14.55 7.75
CA THR A 238 -4.47 -14.03 9.06
C THR A 238 -3.30 -14.13 10.02
N LEU A 239 -3.02 -13.04 10.72
CA LEU A 239 -2.01 -12.90 11.75
C LEU A 239 -2.71 -12.73 13.10
N ILE A 240 -2.38 -13.56 14.07
CA ILE A 240 -2.89 -13.42 15.44
C ILE A 240 -1.74 -12.88 16.30
N ALA A 241 -1.85 -11.62 16.72
CA ALA A 241 -0.94 -11.00 17.67
C ALA A 241 -1.33 -11.41 19.09
N THR A 242 -0.46 -12.15 19.78
CA THR A 242 -0.72 -12.77 21.08
C THR A 242 0.48 -12.65 22.01
N LEU A 243 0.28 -12.86 23.32
CA LEU A 243 1.36 -12.95 24.31
C LEU A 243 1.93 -14.37 24.43
N LYS A 244 1.18 -15.37 23.95
CA LYS A 244 1.54 -16.78 24.07
C LYS A 244 2.53 -17.19 22.99
N THR A 245 3.42 -18.14 23.33
CA THR A 245 4.25 -18.84 22.33
C THR A 245 3.38 -19.77 21.49
N ALA A 246 3.65 -19.85 20.19
CA ALA A 246 2.89 -20.68 19.27
C ALA A 246 3.10 -22.17 19.58
N GLU A 247 2.16 -22.79 20.31
CA GLU A 247 1.94 -24.25 20.43
C GLU A 247 0.67 -24.58 21.26
N GLU A 248 -0.50 -24.01 20.94
CA GLU A 248 -1.74 -24.31 21.69
C GLU A 248 -2.97 -24.70 20.84
N ALA A 249 -2.94 -24.59 19.51
CA ALA A 249 -4.08 -24.96 18.67
C ALA A 249 -3.69 -25.42 17.26
N ASP A 250 -4.52 -26.28 16.68
CA ASP A 250 -4.43 -26.71 15.28
C ASP A 250 -5.00 -25.61 14.37
N TRP A 251 -4.14 -24.67 13.97
CA TRP A 251 -4.53 -23.52 13.16
C TRP A 251 -4.59 -23.88 11.67
N PRO A 252 -5.53 -23.29 10.92
CA PRO A 252 -5.53 -23.38 9.46
C PRO A 252 -4.23 -22.85 8.85
N ILE A 253 -3.83 -23.38 7.68
CA ILE A 253 -2.55 -23.07 7.02
C ILE A 253 -2.33 -21.59 6.68
N ASN A 254 -3.40 -20.81 6.58
CA ASN A 254 -3.37 -19.37 6.32
C ASN A 254 -3.34 -18.51 7.60
N VAL A 255 -3.08 -19.12 8.76
CA VAL A 255 -3.03 -18.44 10.06
C VAL A 255 -1.61 -18.54 10.63
N THR A 256 -1.08 -17.40 11.04
CA THR A 256 0.22 -17.30 11.72
C THR A 256 0.03 -16.62 13.07
N ASN A 257 0.59 -17.21 14.13
CA ASN A 257 0.66 -16.54 15.43
C ASN A 257 1.94 -15.71 15.51
N LEU A 258 1.79 -14.46 15.90
CA LEU A 258 2.89 -13.55 16.16
C LEU A 258 2.91 -13.22 17.64
N ARG A 259 4.00 -13.63 18.29
CA ARG A 259 4.25 -13.25 19.69
C ARG A 259 4.71 -11.80 19.73
N ILE A 260 3.96 -10.98 20.46
CA ILE A 260 4.25 -9.56 20.67
C ILE A 260 4.61 -9.32 22.13
N ARG A 261 5.39 -8.27 22.39
CA ARG A 261 5.71 -7.81 23.74
C ARG A 261 4.43 -7.57 24.56
N GLU A 262 4.52 -7.86 25.85
CA GLU A 262 3.47 -7.55 26.81
C GLU A 262 3.55 -6.09 27.27
N ASP A 263 2.39 -5.44 27.33
CA ASP A 263 2.15 -4.17 28.02
C ASP A 263 0.92 -4.29 28.93
N VAL A 264 1.13 -4.28 30.25
CA VAL A 264 0.10 -4.41 31.30
C VAL A 264 -0.88 -5.58 31.05
N GLY A 265 -0.37 -6.79 30.87
CA GLY A 265 -1.18 -8.00 30.63
C GLY A 265 -1.90 -8.02 29.28
N LYS A 266 -1.53 -7.13 28.35
CA LYS A 266 -2.08 -7.04 27.00
C LYS A 266 -0.96 -7.02 25.97
N VAL A 267 -1.34 -7.19 24.70
CA VAL A 267 -0.42 -7.03 23.57
C VAL A 267 -0.04 -5.56 23.47
N ASP A 268 1.26 -5.28 23.42
CA ASP A 268 1.80 -3.95 23.16
C ASP A 268 1.54 -3.57 21.69
N LEU A 269 0.64 -2.62 21.46
CA LEU A 269 0.31 -2.18 20.10
C LEU A 269 1.45 -1.42 19.42
N THR A 270 2.35 -0.81 20.19
CA THR A 270 3.51 -0.13 19.61
C THR A 270 4.47 -1.17 19.04
N ASP A 271 4.79 -2.21 19.82
CA ASP A 271 5.63 -3.33 19.38
C ASP A 271 5.02 -4.07 18.17
N LEU A 272 3.69 -4.25 18.17
CA LEU A 272 2.99 -4.80 17.01
C LEU A 272 3.12 -3.91 15.77
N LEU A 273 2.94 -2.59 15.90
CA LEU A 273 3.06 -1.67 14.75
C LEU A 273 4.50 -1.56 14.24
N GLU A 274 5.49 -1.65 15.13
CA GLU A 274 6.92 -1.74 14.77
C GLU A 274 7.23 -3.04 14.00
N HIS A 275 6.62 -4.17 14.40
CA HIS A 275 6.80 -5.44 13.67
C HIS A 275 6.13 -5.44 12.28
N LEU A 276 5.04 -4.70 12.13
CA LEU A 276 4.29 -4.62 10.88
C LEU A 276 4.87 -3.60 9.89
N GLY A 277 5.75 -2.71 10.34
CA GLY A 277 6.45 -1.74 9.49
C GLY A 277 7.68 -2.34 8.83
#